data_AF-A0AAW8H0Q1-F1
#
_entry.id   AF-A0AAW8H0Q1-F1
#
_cell.length_a   1.000
_cell.length_b   1.000
_cell.length_c   1.000
_cell.angle_alpha   90.00
_cell.angle_beta   90.00
_cell.angle_gamma   90.00
#
_symmetry.space_group_name_H-M   'P 1'
#
loop_
_entity.id
_entity.type
_entity.pdbx_description
1 polymer ?
#
loop_
_entity_poly.entity_id
_entity_poly.type
_entity_poly.pdbx_seq_one_letter_code
_entity_poly.pdbx_strand_id
1 'polypeptide(L)'
;MTHRVRVYPHNDLMNLAHYQRETIRAKVANEDRDGIKLDCLSCLISLAFSVEALVNFVGYKKVDKWKEFDRYINKITKVCAKAGVEFDKNVGMYAQLWQLKKLRDDVAHGKPIEINTEVNTREELRERMSCPWDVNLTPETVEAMFVVVKDFEKLLFNNCQINIGDTLTSAVRVGQ
;
A
#
# COMPACT_ATOMS: atom_id res chain seq x y z
N MET A 1 4.49 -22.40 -31.11
CA MET A 1 5.13 -21.09 -30.86
C MET A 1 5.11 -20.82 -29.37
N THR A 2 6.27 -20.56 -28.75
CA THR A 2 6.36 -20.33 -27.29
C THR A 2 6.31 -18.83 -27.00
N HIS A 3 5.49 -18.43 -26.03
CA HIS A 3 5.40 -17.05 -25.55
C HIS A 3 5.80 -17.00 -24.07
N ARG A 4 6.50 -15.94 -23.67
CA ARG A 4 6.71 -15.60 -22.27
C ARG A 4 5.65 -14.58 -21.88
N VAL A 5 4.80 -14.96 -20.94
CA VAL A 5 3.81 -14.07 -20.34
C VAL A 5 4.37 -13.50 -19.05
N ARG A 6 4.17 -12.21 -18.82
CA ARG A 6 4.57 -11.48 -17.62
C ARG A 6 3.33 -10.83 -17.03
N VAL A 7 3.07 -11.05 -15.75
CA VAL A 7 2.01 -10.41 -14.98
C VAL A 7 2.64 -9.91 -13.69
N TYR A 8 2.40 -8.64 -13.36
CA TYR A 8 3.00 -8.02 -12.19
C TYR A 8 1.94 -7.31 -11.35
N PRO A 9 1.44 -7.96 -10.27
CA PRO A 9 0.29 -7.49 -9.51
C PRO A 9 0.42 -6.10 -8.87
N HIS A 10 1.65 -5.60 -8.69
CA HIS A 10 1.87 -4.27 -8.12
C HIS A 10 1.23 -3.16 -8.96
N ASN A 11 1.19 -3.31 -10.29
CA ASN A 11 0.53 -2.34 -11.17
C ASN A 11 -0.99 -2.40 -11.04
N ASP A 12 -1.57 -3.60 -10.98
CA ASP A 12 -3.02 -3.77 -10.84
C ASP A 12 -3.51 -3.17 -9.50
N LEU A 13 -2.77 -3.41 -8.42
CA LEU A 13 -3.06 -2.85 -7.09
C LEU A 13 -2.87 -1.33 -7.04
N MET A 14 -1.83 -0.79 -7.70
CA MET A 14 -1.63 0.65 -7.80
C MET A 14 -2.76 1.31 -8.62
N ASN A 15 -3.20 0.68 -9.71
CA ASN A 15 -4.32 1.17 -10.53
C ASN A 15 -5.64 1.12 -9.75
N LEU A 16 -5.87 0.07 -8.95
CA LEU A 16 -7.01 -0.02 -8.04
C LEU A 16 -6.99 1.14 -7.03
N ALA A 17 -5.86 1.38 -6.37
CA ALA A 17 -5.71 2.50 -5.45
C ALA A 17 -5.93 3.85 -6.15
N HIS A 18 -5.45 4.02 -7.38
CA HIS A 18 -5.69 5.23 -8.15
C HIS A 18 -7.18 5.44 -8.44
N TYR A 19 -7.89 4.41 -8.90
CA TYR A 19 -9.33 4.47 -9.14
C TYR A 19 -10.12 4.83 -7.87
N GLN A 20 -9.77 4.21 -6.74
CA GLN A 20 -10.40 4.49 -5.44
C GLN A 20 -10.13 5.93 -4.98
N ARG A 21 -8.91 6.43 -5.16
CA ARG A 21 -8.57 7.83 -4.89
C ARG A 21 -9.39 8.81 -5.73
N GLU A 22 -9.55 8.55 -7.03
CA GLU A 22 -10.40 9.41 -7.89
C GLU A 22 -11.88 9.37 -7.47
N THR A 23 -12.35 8.21 -7.00
CA THR A 23 -13.71 8.08 -6.43
C THR A 23 -13.87 8.94 -5.17
N ILE A 24 -12.89 8.90 -4.26
CA ILE A 24 -12.86 9.72 -3.04
C ILE A 24 -12.84 11.20 -3.40
N ARG A 25 -12.00 11.61 -4.36
CA ARG A 25 -11.93 13.00 -4.84
C ARG A 25 -13.27 13.49 -5.37
N ALA A 26 -13.95 12.67 -6.18
CA ALA A 26 -15.25 13.00 -6.73
C ALA A 26 -16.29 13.19 -5.60
N LYS A 27 -16.31 12.31 -4.60
CA LYS A 27 -17.18 12.47 -3.42
C LYS A 27 -16.90 13.75 -2.66
N VAL A 28 -15.64 14.03 -2.35
CA VAL A 28 -15.23 15.27 -1.67
C VAL A 28 -15.66 16.52 -2.46
N ALA A 29 -15.48 16.52 -3.77
CA ALA A 29 -15.87 17.63 -4.64
C ALA A 29 -17.39 17.84 -4.70
N ASN A 30 -18.17 16.77 -4.58
CA ASN A 30 -19.63 16.81 -4.55
C ASN A 30 -20.21 16.99 -3.13
N GLU A 31 -19.36 17.25 -2.13
CA GLU A 31 -19.73 17.32 -0.71
C GLU A 31 -20.42 16.04 -0.18
N ASP A 32 -20.26 14.91 -0.89
CA ASP A 32 -20.76 13.61 -0.48
C ASP A 32 -19.83 13.01 0.59
N ARG A 33 -20.35 12.90 1.81
CA ARG A 33 -19.64 12.32 2.95
C ARG A 33 -20.06 10.89 3.22
N ASP A 34 -21.04 10.35 2.51
CA ASP A 34 -21.54 9.02 2.77
C ASP A 34 -20.48 7.96 2.44
N GLY A 35 -20.25 7.05 3.38
CA GLY A 35 -19.25 5.99 3.26
C GLY A 35 -17.79 6.45 3.08
N ILE A 36 -17.46 7.75 3.18
CA ILE A 36 -16.13 8.26 2.79
C ILE A 36 -14.97 7.60 3.55
N LYS A 37 -15.18 7.25 4.82
CA LYS A 37 -14.18 6.52 5.63
C LYS A 37 -13.94 5.11 5.11
N LEU A 38 -14.99 4.43 4.62
CA LEU A 38 -14.88 3.09 4.03
C LEU A 38 -14.11 3.14 2.71
N ASP A 39 -14.38 4.17 1.89
CA ASP A 39 -13.64 4.39 0.65
C ASP A 39 -12.16 4.66 0.95
N CYS A 40 -11.86 5.49 1.96
CA CYS A 40 -10.49 5.75 2.41
C CYS A 40 -9.80 4.48 2.90
N LEU A 41 -10.48 3.67 3.72
CA LEU A 41 -9.95 2.39 4.20
C LEU A 41 -9.61 1.46 3.04
N SER A 42 -10.53 1.33 2.08
CA SER A 42 -10.35 0.50 0.89
C SER A 42 -9.13 0.95 0.09
N CYS A 43 -8.99 2.26 -0.16
CA CYS A 43 -7.85 2.83 -0.87
C CYS A 43 -6.52 2.60 -0.14
N LEU A 44 -6.47 2.84 1.18
CA LEU A 44 -5.26 2.66 1.98
C LEU A 44 -4.83 1.19 2.05
N ILE A 45 -5.78 0.25 2.12
CA ILE A 45 -5.48 -1.18 2.05
C ILE A 45 -4.91 -1.56 0.67
N SER A 46 -5.50 -1.07 -0.43
CA SER A 46 -4.96 -1.30 -1.78
C SER A 46 -3.53 -0.77 -1.92
N LEU A 47 -3.24 0.42 -1.37
CA LEU A 47 -1.87 0.96 -1.32
C LEU A 47 -0.92 0.09 -0.49
N ALA A 48 -1.35 -0.40 0.67
CA ALA A 48 -0.53 -1.28 1.49
C ALA A 48 -0.19 -2.60 0.75
N PHE A 49 -1.14 -3.16 0.02
CA PHE A 49 -0.90 -4.34 -0.82
C PHE A 49 0.00 -4.01 -2.03
N SER A 50 -0.17 -2.85 -2.66
CA SER A 50 0.67 -2.45 -3.79
C SER A 50 2.13 -2.30 -3.37
N VAL A 51 2.41 -1.75 -2.18
CA VAL A 51 3.76 -1.67 -1.62
C VAL A 51 4.37 -3.06 -1.42
N GLU A 52 3.64 -4.01 -0.83
CA GLU A 52 4.17 -5.37 -0.64
C GLU A 52 4.42 -6.07 -1.97
N ALA A 53 3.51 -5.95 -2.94
CA ALA A 53 3.69 -6.50 -4.28
C ALA A 53 4.87 -5.86 -5.02
N LEU A 54 5.07 -4.55 -4.87
CA LEU A 54 6.22 -3.82 -5.42
C LEU A 54 7.53 -4.30 -4.82
N VAL A 55 7.60 -4.44 -3.49
CA VAL A 55 8.77 -4.99 -2.79
C VAL A 55 9.06 -6.41 -3.28
N ASN A 56 8.05 -7.26 -3.43
CA ASN A 56 8.23 -8.60 -3.98
C ASN A 56 8.72 -8.57 -5.44
N PHE A 57 8.20 -7.68 -6.27
CA PHE A 57 8.62 -7.52 -7.66
C PHE A 57 10.10 -7.11 -7.77
N VAL A 58 10.49 -6.04 -7.06
CA VAL A 58 11.89 -5.55 -7.09
C VAL A 58 12.82 -6.60 -6.47
N GLY A 59 12.42 -7.22 -5.37
CA GLY A 59 13.14 -8.32 -4.74
C GLY A 59 13.42 -9.46 -5.71
N TYR A 60 12.38 -9.96 -6.39
CA TYR A 60 12.49 -11.01 -7.40
C TYR A 60 13.44 -10.63 -8.56
N LYS A 61 13.43 -9.37 -8.99
CA LYS A 61 14.24 -8.89 -10.11
C LYS A 61 15.70 -8.63 -9.77
N LYS A 62 16.00 -8.24 -8.53
CA LYS A 62 17.29 -7.59 -8.18
C LYS A 62 18.00 -8.19 -6.97
N VAL A 63 17.30 -8.94 -6.12
CA VAL A 63 17.88 -9.57 -4.92
C VAL A 63 18.10 -11.05 -5.17
N ASP A 64 19.35 -11.49 -5.05
CA ASP A 64 19.71 -12.89 -5.25
C ASP A 64 19.02 -13.80 -4.23
N LYS A 65 18.54 -14.97 -4.68
CA LYS A 65 17.84 -15.95 -3.86
C LYS A 65 16.67 -15.33 -3.06
N TRP A 66 15.89 -14.48 -3.72
CA TRP A 66 14.71 -13.83 -3.13
C TRP A 66 13.78 -14.82 -2.42
N LYS A 67 13.39 -14.50 -1.18
CA LYS A 67 12.47 -15.29 -0.37
C LYS A 67 11.16 -14.52 -0.20
N GLU A 68 10.16 -14.85 -1.03
CA GLU A 68 8.88 -14.14 -1.07
C GLU A 68 8.10 -14.20 0.26
N PHE A 69 8.15 -15.35 0.94
CA PHE A 69 7.49 -15.60 2.24
C PHE A 69 8.30 -15.12 3.46
N ASP A 70 9.33 -14.30 3.27
CA ASP A 70 10.08 -13.70 4.38
C ASP A 70 9.25 -12.57 5.06
N ARG A 71 9.60 -12.22 6.29
CA ARG A 71 8.94 -11.15 7.04
C ARG A 71 9.05 -9.84 6.27
N TYR A 72 7.97 -9.05 6.24
CA TYR A 72 7.92 -7.78 5.51
C TYR A 72 9.12 -6.86 5.80
N ILE A 73 9.51 -6.71 7.07
CA ILE A 73 10.67 -5.89 7.47
C ILE A 73 11.96 -6.36 6.79
N ASN A 74 12.19 -7.66 6.71
CA ASN A 74 13.37 -8.22 6.06
C ASN A 74 13.33 -7.96 4.55
N LYS A 75 12.14 -8.10 3.94
CA LYS A 75 11.93 -7.90 2.50
C LYS A 75 12.21 -6.46 2.10
N ILE A 76 11.58 -5.50 2.77
CA ILE A 76 11.75 -4.07 2.44
C ILE A 76 13.17 -3.60 2.72
N THR A 77 13.80 -4.02 3.82
CA THR A 77 15.21 -3.69 4.11
C THR A 77 16.15 -4.20 3.02
N LYS A 78 15.98 -5.44 2.53
CA LYS A 78 16.80 -6.00 1.45
C LYS A 78 16.62 -5.24 0.13
N VAL A 79 15.38 -4.88 -0.21
CA VAL A 79 15.08 -4.12 -1.42
C VAL A 79 15.63 -2.70 -1.36
N CYS A 80 15.45 -2.00 -0.23
CA CYS A 80 16.06 -0.69 0.01
C CYS A 80 17.60 -0.75 -0.09
N ALA A 81 18.22 -1.74 0.56
CA ALA A 81 19.67 -1.93 0.48
C ALA A 81 20.13 -2.17 -0.98
N LYS A 82 19.36 -2.91 -1.78
CA LYS A 82 19.65 -3.11 -3.20
C LYS A 82 19.47 -1.83 -4.03
N ALA A 83 18.59 -0.93 -3.60
CA ALA A 83 18.42 0.42 -4.12
C ALA A 83 19.43 1.44 -3.54
N GLY A 84 20.42 0.99 -2.75
CA GLY A 84 21.46 1.87 -2.20
C GLY A 84 20.98 2.83 -1.11
N VAL A 85 19.86 2.52 -0.45
CA VAL A 85 19.28 3.33 0.63
C VAL A 85 19.01 2.46 1.87
N GLU A 86 19.00 3.08 3.04
CA GLU A 86 18.64 2.41 4.29
C GLU A 86 17.14 2.57 4.57
N PHE A 87 16.49 1.49 5.01
CA PHE A 87 15.12 1.53 5.47
C PHE A 87 15.08 1.79 6.99
N ASP A 88 14.48 2.91 7.39
CA ASP A 88 14.16 3.20 8.79
C ASP A 88 12.66 3.49 8.93
N LYS A 89 11.93 2.59 9.61
CA LYS A 89 10.48 2.69 9.85
C LYS A 89 10.04 3.91 10.68
N ASN A 90 10.96 4.73 11.18
CA ASN A 90 10.66 5.89 12.01
C ASN A 90 10.95 7.22 11.29
N VAL A 91 11.42 7.20 10.04
CA VAL A 91 11.89 8.41 9.34
C VAL A 91 11.17 8.61 8.00
N GLY A 92 10.65 9.82 7.78
CA GLY A 92 10.15 10.30 6.48
C GLY A 92 9.17 9.36 5.78
N MET A 93 9.39 9.14 4.48
CA MET A 93 8.61 8.24 3.63
C MET A 93 8.50 6.83 4.21
N TYR A 94 9.55 6.30 4.82
CA TYR A 94 9.55 4.93 5.34
C TYR A 94 8.65 4.76 6.57
N ALA A 95 8.51 5.80 7.39
CA ALA A 95 7.52 5.81 8.47
C ALA A 95 6.10 5.75 7.95
N GLN A 96 5.81 6.48 6.87
CA GLN A 96 4.50 6.49 6.22
C GLN A 96 4.19 5.13 5.54
N LEU A 97 5.16 4.53 4.85
CA LEU A 97 5.02 3.16 4.34
C LEU A 97 4.80 2.13 5.47
N TRP A 98 5.48 2.31 6.61
CA TRP A 98 5.28 1.46 7.77
C TRP A 98 3.89 1.64 8.40
N GLN A 99 3.34 2.86 8.38
CA GLN A 99 1.97 3.14 8.81
C GLN A 99 0.94 2.41 7.93
N LEU A 100 1.09 2.40 6.61
CA LEU A 100 0.23 1.61 5.71
C LEU A 100 0.28 0.11 6.06
N LYS A 101 1.49 -0.41 6.29
CA LYS A 101 1.67 -1.81 6.68
C LYS A 101 1.02 -2.13 8.03
N LYS A 102 1.08 -1.21 9.01
CA LYS A 102 0.37 -1.37 10.30
C LYS A 102 -1.14 -1.36 10.10
N LEU A 103 -1.68 -0.36 9.40
CA LEU A 103 -3.11 -0.25 9.13
C LEU A 103 -3.68 -1.52 8.48
N ARG A 104 -2.98 -2.05 7.48
CA ARG A 104 -3.37 -3.32 6.86
C ARG A 104 -3.35 -4.49 7.85
N ASP A 105 -2.28 -4.63 8.64
CA ASP A 105 -2.18 -5.71 9.62
C ASP A 105 -3.28 -5.59 10.69
N ASP A 106 -3.59 -4.37 11.16
CA ASP A 106 -4.62 -4.12 12.16
C ASP A 106 -6.01 -4.49 11.64
N VAL A 107 -6.31 -4.26 10.35
CA VAL A 107 -7.59 -4.63 9.74
C VAL A 107 -7.64 -6.11 9.34
N ALA A 108 -6.61 -6.62 8.67
CA ALA A 108 -6.61 -7.99 8.12
C ALA A 108 -6.39 -9.06 9.19
N HIS A 109 -5.73 -8.71 10.30
CA HIS A 109 -5.49 -9.60 11.43
C HIS A 109 -6.17 -9.11 12.72
N GLY A 110 -7.07 -8.13 12.60
CA GLY A 110 -7.83 -7.59 13.71
C GLY A 110 -8.60 -8.68 14.43
N LYS A 111 -8.41 -8.75 15.75
CA LYS A 111 -9.29 -9.56 16.61
C LYS A 111 -10.58 -8.79 16.86
N PRO A 112 -11.71 -9.49 17.08
CA PRO A 112 -12.92 -8.84 17.59
C PRO A 112 -12.60 -8.00 18.83
N ILE A 113 -13.14 -6.77 18.85
CA ILE A 113 -13.01 -5.85 19.99
C ILE A 113 -14.35 -5.84 20.70
N GLU A 114 -14.37 -6.32 21.94
CA GLU A 114 -15.54 -6.31 22.81
C GLU A 114 -15.20 -5.49 24.05
N ILE A 115 -15.97 -4.42 24.29
CA ILE A 115 -15.79 -3.53 25.43
C ILE A 115 -17.12 -3.35 26.16
N ASN A 116 -17.08 -3.40 27.49
CA ASN A 116 -18.16 -2.91 28.33
C ASN A 116 -17.82 -1.47 28.74
N THR A 117 -18.72 -0.53 28.50
CA THR A 117 -18.51 0.88 28.83
C THR A 117 -19.80 1.50 29.35
N GLU A 118 -19.68 2.35 30.35
CA GLU A 118 -20.75 3.24 30.79
C GLU A 118 -20.51 4.60 30.13
N VAL A 119 -21.55 5.14 29.50
CA VAL A 119 -21.52 6.43 28.78
C VAL A 119 -22.81 7.17 29.05
N ASN A 120 -22.71 8.48 29.21
CA ASN A 120 -23.85 9.36 29.51
C ASN A 120 -24.41 10.02 28.25
N THR A 121 -23.64 10.01 27.15
CA THR A 121 -24.01 10.65 25.89
C THR A 121 -23.77 9.74 24.69
N ARG A 122 -24.44 10.07 23.58
CA ARG A 122 -24.26 9.35 22.31
C ARG A 122 -22.88 9.63 21.71
N GLU A 123 -22.34 10.81 21.96
CA GLU A 123 -21.02 11.25 21.55
C GLU A 123 -19.94 10.39 22.23
N GLU A 124 -20.01 10.23 23.56
CA GLU A 124 -19.14 9.31 24.30
C GLU A 124 -19.24 7.87 23.76
N LEU A 125 -20.44 7.39 23.43
CA LEU A 125 -20.61 6.06 22.83
C LEU A 125 -19.90 5.94 21.47
N ARG A 126 -19.98 6.97 20.63
CA ARG A 126 -19.29 6.97 19.32
C ARG A 126 -17.77 6.96 19.47
N GLU A 127 -17.24 7.71 20.43
CA GLU A 127 -15.80 7.68 20.73
C GLU A 127 -15.36 6.28 21.16
N ARG A 128 -16.16 5.60 22.00
CA ARG A 128 -15.89 4.22 22.43
C ARG A 128 -15.95 3.19 21.30
N MET A 129 -16.78 3.43 20.28
CA MET A 129 -16.87 2.57 19.09
C MET A 129 -15.73 2.81 18.08
N SER A 130 -14.87 3.81 18.29
CA SER A 130 -13.79 4.12 17.35
C SER A 130 -12.75 3.01 17.33
N CYS A 131 -12.38 2.59 16.12
CA CYS A 131 -11.33 1.59 15.92
C CYS A 131 -9.94 2.26 15.84
N PRO A 132 -8.85 1.56 16.19
CA PRO A 132 -7.50 2.13 16.16
C PRO A 132 -7.09 2.73 14.81
N TRP A 133 -7.64 2.21 13.72
CA TRP A 133 -7.35 2.67 12.36
C TRP A 133 -8.19 3.88 11.92
N ASP A 134 -9.28 4.21 12.61
CA ASP A 134 -10.24 5.24 12.17
C ASP A 134 -9.62 6.63 12.03
N VAL A 135 -8.60 6.92 12.84
CA VAL A 135 -7.89 8.21 12.84
C VAL A 135 -7.16 8.51 11.53
N ASN A 136 -6.85 7.47 10.74
CA ASN A 136 -6.12 7.59 9.48
C ASN A 136 -7.05 7.57 8.25
N LEU A 137 -8.36 7.37 8.44
CA LEU A 137 -9.31 7.19 7.35
C LEU A 137 -9.84 8.53 6.83
N THR A 138 -8.93 9.35 6.31
CA THR A 138 -9.28 10.66 5.72
C THR A 138 -8.82 10.78 4.27
N PRO A 139 -9.53 11.58 3.43
CA PRO A 139 -9.10 11.87 2.06
C PRO A 139 -7.68 12.44 1.99
N GLU A 140 -7.29 13.28 2.94
CA GLU A 140 -5.96 13.90 3.00
C GLU A 140 -4.88 12.84 3.24
N THR A 141 -5.17 11.84 4.08
CA THR A 141 -4.27 10.72 4.33
C THR A 141 -4.12 9.86 3.08
N VAL A 142 -5.21 9.63 2.34
CA VAL A 142 -5.18 8.92 1.05
C VAL A 142 -4.28 9.66 0.05
N GLU A 143 -4.46 10.98 -0.10
CA GLU A 143 -3.62 11.80 -0.98
C GLU A 143 -2.14 11.72 -0.61
N ALA A 144 -1.82 11.90 0.68
CA ALA A 144 -0.46 11.87 1.17
C ALA A 144 0.18 10.49 0.94
N MET A 145 -0.51 9.42 1.29
CA MET A 145 0.00 8.05 1.14
C MET A 145 0.16 7.65 -0.32
N PHE A 146 -0.75 8.07 -1.21
CA PHE A 146 -0.62 7.80 -2.63
C PHE A 146 0.68 8.40 -3.19
N VAL A 147 0.99 9.66 -2.84
CA VAL A 147 2.24 10.32 -3.26
C VAL A 147 3.46 9.57 -2.73
N VAL A 148 3.45 9.22 -1.43
CA VAL A 148 4.55 8.48 -0.79
C VAL A 148 4.82 7.15 -1.49
N VAL A 149 3.78 6.38 -1.81
CA VAL A 149 3.95 5.09 -2.49
C VAL A 149 4.48 5.29 -3.91
N LYS A 150 4.01 6.30 -4.65
CA LYS A 150 4.55 6.62 -5.98
C LYS A 150 6.00 7.08 -5.94
N ASP A 151 6.39 7.84 -4.93
CA ASP A 151 7.78 8.28 -4.79
C ASP A 151 8.70 7.14 -4.36
N PHE A 152 8.21 6.22 -3.53
CA PHE A 152 8.93 4.98 -3.23
C PHE A 152 9.13 4.10 -4.46
N GLU A 153 8.09 3.92 -5.29
CA GLU A 153 8.19 3.20 -6.56
C GLU A 153 9.23 3.80 -7.49
N LYS A 154 9.18 5.13 -7.71
CA LYS A 154 10.18 5.83 -8.52
C LYS A 154 11.59 5.65 -7.97
N LEU A 155 11.77 5.78 -6.64
CA LEU A 155 13.07 5.58 -5.99
C LEU A 155 13.61 4.19 -6.30
N LEU A 156 12.80 3.14 -6.10
CA LEU A 156 13.24 1.78 -6.35
C LEU A 156 13.55 1.55 -7.82
N PHE A 157 12.73 2.02 -8.75
CA PHE A 157 12.96 1.80 -10.17
C PHE A 157 14.20 2.52 -10.67
N ASN A 158 14.39 3.77 -10.26
CA ASN A 158 15.58 4.55 -10.63
C ASN A 158 16.86 3.89 -10.09
N ASN A 159 16.90 3.64 -8.78
CA ASN A 159 18.13 3.16 -8.14
C ASN A 159 18.44 1.70 -8.48
N CYS A 160 17.43 0.88 -8.75
CA CYS A 160 17.62 -0.49 -9.21
C CYS A 160 17.72 -0.62 -10.74
N GLN A 161 17.67 0.47 -11.51
CA GLN A 161 17.70 0.45 -12.97
C GLN A 161 16.64 -0.51 -13.56
N ILE A 162 15.38 -0.26 -13.21
CA ILE A 162 14.22 -0.97 -13.74
C ILE A 162 13.50 -0.04 -14.70
N ASN A 163 13.40 -0.44 -15.97
CA ASN A 163 12.63 0.31 -16.95
C ASN A 163 11.14 0.06 -16.75
N ILE A 164 10.32 1.09 -16.89
CA ILE A 164 8.85 0.99 -16.78
C ILE A 164 8.29 -0.05 -17.77
N GLY A 165 8.83 -0.13 -18.99
CA GLY A 165 8.40 -1.13 -19.97
C GLY A 165 8.56 -2.59 -19.49
N ASP A 166 9.52 -2.85 -18.59
CA ASP A 166 9.75 -4.18 -18.02
C ASP A 166 8.78 -4.55 -16.90
N THR A 167 8.02 -3.58 -16.41
CA THR A 167 6.99 -3.75 -15.37
C THR A 167 5.60 -3.99 -15.97
N LEU A 168 5.44 -3.88 -17.29
CA LEU A 168 4.14 -4.04 -17.94
C LEU A 168 3.71 -5.50 -18.04
N THR A 169 2.43 -5.74 -17.79
CA THR A 169 1.78 -7.00 -18.18
C THR A 169 1.89 -7.17 -19.70
N SER A 170 2.51 -8.25 -20.13
CA SER A 170 2.93 -8.42 -21.52
C SER A 170 3.07 -9.89 -21.92
N ALA A 171 2.99 -10.15 -23.22
CA ALA A 171 3.31 -11.43 -23.83
C ALA A 171 4.33 -11.20 -24.95
N VAL A 172 5.46 -11.90 -24.90
CA VAL A 172 6.54 -11.77 -25.89
C VAL A 172 6.87 -13.15 -26.48
N ARG A 173 7.00 -13.25 -27.80
CA ARG A 173 7.43 -14.49 -28.46
C ARG A 173 8.87 -14.82 -28.06
N VAL A 174 9.13 -16.08 -27.73
CA VAL A 174 10.47 -16.56 -27.35
C VAL A 174 11.04 -17.43 -28.48
N GLY A 175 12.29 -17.18 -28.87
CA GLY A 175 13.01 -17.98 -29.87
C GLY A 175 13.04 -17.39 -31.28
N GLN A 176 13.49 -16.14 -31.41
CA GLN A 176 14.16 -15.65 -32.62
C GLN A 176 15.62 -15.42 -32.29
#